data_AF-A0A940RB24-F1
#
_entry.id   AF-A0A940RB24-F1
#
_cell.length_a   1.000
_cell.length_b   1.000
_cell.length_c   1.000
_cell.angle_alpha   90.00
_cell.angle_beta   90.00
_cell.angle_gamma   90.00
#
_symmetry.space_group_name_H-M   'P 1'
#
loop_
_entity.id
_entity.type
_entity.pdbx_description
1 polymer ?
#
loop_
_entity_poly.entity_id
_entity_poly.type
_entity_poly.pdbx_seq_one_letter_code
_entity_poly.pdbx_strand_id
1 'polypeptide(L)'
;MKCLLCESPNPAPFKVIRKPERGYYHCDTCDLIFMAPTERMTPVDEKARYDLHQNEDQAGYRAFLEPLAKDVDQFVEKTGRQTRDISILDFGCGPTAFLGANFIAKGYQVTNYDLYYFPDQDALRKSYHVVTSTEVWEHLYEPRAEIERQLRILKTGGILAVMTSAHKGEAHFHDWHYRRDMTHVTFFSEKTMQWLADHFKLQILKSKSPYWVFQKWS
;
A
#
# COMPACT_ATOMS: atom_id res chain seq x y z
N MET A 1 -12.84 -19.31 -8.70
CA MET A 1 -11.73 -18.35 -8.47
C MET A 1 -11.37 -18.37 -7.00
N LYS A 2 -10.12 -18.08 -6.63
CA LYS A 2 -9.69 -17.90 -5.22
C LYS A 2 -9.54 -16.41 -4.92
N CYS A 3 -9.68 -16.01 -3.65
CA CYS A 3 -9.33 -14.67 -3.21
C CYS A 3 -7.84 -14.37 -3.48
N LEU A 4 -7.54 -13.18 -4.01
CA LEU A 4 -6.16 -12.79 -4.38
C LEU A 4 -5.23 -12.54 -3.19
N LEU A 5 -5.78 -12.47 -1.97
CA LEU A 5 -5.01 -12.25 -0.74
C LEU A 5 -4.96 -13.51 0.12
N CYS A 6 -6.11 -13.95 0.65
CA CYS A 6 -6.16 -15.08 1.58
C CYS A 6 -6.31 -16.46 0.90
N GLU A 7 -6.44 -16.50 -0.42
CA GLU A 7 -6.62 -17.71 -1.22
C GLU A 7 -7.87 -18.56 -0.87
N SER A 8 -8.78 -18.03 -0.06
CA SER A 8 -10.05 -18.69 0.23
C SER A 8 -10.83 -18.96 -1.06
N PRO A 9 -11.55 -20.10 -1.15
CA PRO A 9 -12.30 -20.44 -2.34
C PRO A 9 -13.54 -19.55 -2.48
N ASN A 10 -13.94 -19.31 -3.73
CA ASN A 10 -15.26 -18.76 -4.10
C ASN A 10 -15.61 -17.41 -3.45
N PRO A 11 -14.80 -16.35 -3.63
CA PRO A 11 -15.24 -15.01 -3.25
C PRO A 11 -16.50 -14.63 -4.04
N ALA A 12 -17.44 -13.94 -3.40
CA ALA A 12 -18.75 -13.61 -3.95
C ALA A 12 -18.61 -12.59 -5.09
N PRO A 13 -19.08 -12.88 -6.31
CA PRO A 13 -19.07 -11.90 -7.39
C PRO A 13 -20.19 -10.88 -7.21
N PHE A 14 -19.90 -9.62 -7.51
CA PHE A 14 -20.90 -8.56 -7.60
C PHE A 14 -20.55 -7.58 -8.73
N LYS A 15 -21.54 -6.82 -9.20
CA LYS A 15 -21.35 -5.83 -10.27
C LYS A 15 -21.74 -4.45 -9.78
N VAL A 16 -20.85 -3.48 -9.95
CA VAL A 16 -21.19 -2.08 -9.79
C VAL A 16 -21.77 -1.57 -11.11
N ILE A 17 -23.04 -1.18 -11.08
CA ILE A 17 -23.77 -0.63 -12.23
C ILE A 17 -23.60 0.89 -12.42
N ARG A 18 -22.99 1.58 -11.44
CA ARG A 18 -22.67 3.01 -11.54
C ARG A 18 -21.33 3.19 -12.24
N LYS A 19 -21.27 4.11 -13.22
CA LYS A 19 -20.05 4.35 -14.01
C LYS A 19 -18.81 4.63 -13.13
N PRO A 20 -17.61 4.13 -13.50
CA PRO A 20 -17.39 3.08 -14.50
C PRO A 20 -18.03 1.76 -14.04
N GLU A 21 -18.78 1.11 -14.94
CA GLU A 21 -19.35 -0.21 -14.66
C GLU A 21 -18.23 -1.23 -14.61
N ARG A 22 -18.19 -2.00 -13.53
CA ARG A 22 -17.17 -3.01 -13.29
C ARG A 22 -17.70 -4.17 -12.45
N GLY A 23 -17.19 -5.36 -12.74
CA GLY A 23 -17.33 -6.58 -11.96
C GLY A 23 -16.22 -6.69 -10.92
N TYR A 24 -16.61 -7.09 -9.72
CA TYR A 24 -15.74 -7.26 -8.58
C TYR A 24 -16.05 -8.58 -7.88
N TYR A 25 -15.15 -8.97 -6.98
CA TYR A 25 -15.32 -10.07 -6.06
C TYR A 25 -15.12 -9.56 -4.64
N HIS A 26 -15.96 -9.99 -3.70
CA HIS A 26 -15.83 -9.72 -2.27
C HIS A 26 -15.55 -11.03 -1.54
N CYS A 27 -14.46 -11.06 -0.78
CA CYS A 27 -14.07 -12.23 0.00
C CYS A 27 -14.67 -12.19 1.41
N ASP A 28 -15.49 -13.17 1.78
CA ASP A 28 -16.06 -13.27 3.13
C ASP A 28 -15.01 -13.61 4.22
N THR A 29 -13.84 -14.13 3.83
CA THR A 29 -12.80 -14.56 4.77
C THR A 29 -11.90 -13.42 5.24
N CYS A 30 -11.39 -12.60 4.32
CA CYS A 30 -10.51 -11.47 4.65
C CYS A 30 -11.11 -10.11 4.31
N ASP A 31 -12.39 -10.07 3.92
CA ASP A 31 -13.15 -8.88 3.56
C ASP A 31 -12.61 -8.09 2.35
N LEU A 32 -11.61 -8.61 1.63
CA LEU A 32 -11.03 -7.94 0.48
C LEU A 32 -12.03 -7.84 -0.68
N ILE A 33 -12.12 -6.67 -1.30
CA ILE A 33 -12.77 -6.47 -2.60
C ILE A 33 -11.69 -6.34 -3.68
N PHE A 34 -11.85 -7.04 -4.81
CA PHE A 34 -10.91 -6.91 -5.93
C PHE A 34 -11.63 -6.98 -7.28
N MET A 35 -11.10 -6.24 -8.26
CA MET A 35 -11.64 -6.16 -9.62
C MET A 35 -11.47 -7.49 -10.35
N ALA A 36 -12.49 -7.86 -11.14
CA ALA A 36 -12.41 -9.02 -12.01
C ALA A 36 -11.18 -8.92 -12.93
N PRO A 37 -10.33 -9.96 -13.04
CA PRO A 37 -9.10 -9.87 -13.83
C PRO A 37 -9.30 -9.48 -15.30
N THR A 38 -10.44 -9.84 -15.88
CA THR A 38 -10.82 -9.52 -17.26
C THR A 38 -11.13 -8.04 -17.50
N GLU A 39 -11.29 -7.24 -16.45
CA GLU A 39 -11.62 -5.80 -16.56
C GLU A 39 -10.46 -4.87 -16.18
N ARG A 40 -9.30 -5.44 -15.86
CA ARG A 40 -8.07 -4.72 -15.53
C ARG A 40 -7.51 -4.03 -16.78
N MET A 41 -6.86 -2.90 -16.55
CA MET A 41 -6.12 -2.19 -17.61
C MET A 41 -4.89 -3.01 -18.03
N THR A 42 -4.42 -2.79 -19.26
CA THR A 42 -3.10 -3.31 -19.63
C THR A 42 -2.00 -2.51 -18.90
N PRO A 43 -0.81 -3.08 -18.66
CA PRO A 43 0.29 -2.34 -18.04
C PRO A 43 0.68 -1.07 -18.79
N VAL A 44 0.48 -1.04 -20.12
CA VAL A 44 0.75 0.13 -20.96
C VAL A 44 -0.25 1.24 -20.68
N ASP A 45 -1.55 0.92 -20.64
CA ASP A 45 -2.60 1.90 -20.35
C ASP A 45 -2.50 2.42 -18.91
N GLU A 46 -2.10 1.56 -17.98
CA GLU A 46 -1.90 1.92 -16.58
C GLU A 46 -0.75 2.92 -16.43
N LYS A 47 0.41 2.66 -17.05
CA LYS A 47 1.53 3.59 -17.04
C LYS A 47 1.16 4.93 -17.70
N ALA A 48 0.46 4.91 -18.83
CA ALA A 48 0.01 6.13 -19.50
C ALA A 48 -0.89 6.98 -18.59
N ARG A 49 -1.67 6.33 -17.71
CA ARG A 49 -2.47 7.01 -16.68
C ARG A 49 -1.63 7.49 -15.51
N TYR A 50 -0.62 6.73 -15.07
CA TYR A 50 0.33 7.19 -14.05
C TYR A 50 1.08 8.45 -14.48
N ASP A 51 1.46 8.54 -15.75
CA ASP A 51 2.15 9.71 -16.33
C ASP A 51 1.28 10.99 -16.30
N LEU A 52 -0.03 10.91 -16.03
CA LEU A 52 -0.92 12.06 -15.83
C LEU A 52 -0.99 12.54 -14.38
N HIS A 53 -0.48 11.77 -13.40
CA HIS A 53 -0.53 12.18 -12.00
C HIS A 53 0.45 13.31 -11.72
N GLN A 54 -0.06 14.39 -11.15
CA GLN A 54 0.73 15.49 -10.62
C GLN A 54 1.05 15.22 -9.15
N ASN A 55 2.04 14.36 -8.89
CA ASN A 55 2.61 14.15 -7.55
C ASN A 55 3.59 15.28 -7.19
N GLU A 56 3.15 16.51 -7.42
CA GLU A 56 3.93 17.71 -7.23
C GLU A 56 4.02 18.06 -5.74
N ASP A 57 5.12 18.71 -5.40
CA ASP A 57 5.40 19.24 -4.09
C ASP A 57 4.47 20.42 -3.75
N GLN A 58 3.21 20.10 -3.42
CA GLN A 58 2.17 21.06 -3.05
C GLN A 58 1.73 20.85 -1.60
N ALA A 59 1.24 21.92 -0.96
CA ALA A 59 0.86 21.90 0.46
C ALA A 59 -0.17 20.81 0.80
N GLY A 60 -1.10 20.51 -0.10
CA GLY A 60 -2.09 19.43 0.08
C GLY A 60 -1.44 18.05 0.10
N TYR A 61 -0.54 17.75 -0.84
CA TYR A 61 0.15 16.47 -0.91
C TYR A 61 1.10 16.26 0.28
N ARG A 62 1.80 17.32 0.72
CA ARG A 62 2.55 17.32 1.98
C ARG A 62 1.66 16.96 3.17
N ALA A 63 0.55 17.67 3.34
CA ALA A 63 -0.37 17.43 4.45
C ALA A 63 -0.98 16.02 4.41
N PHE A 64 -1.12 15.42 3.23
CA PHE A 64 -1.63 14.08 3.04
C PHE A 64 -0.64 13.00 3.51
N LEU A 65 0.65 13.15 3.22
CA LEU A 65 1.70 12.19 3.61
C LEU A 65 2.20 12.38 5.04
N GLU A 66 2.11 13.60 5.58
CA GLU A 66 2.66 13.98 6.89
C GLU A 66 2.23 13.05 8.04
N PRO A 67 0.97 12.59 8.16
CA PRO A 67 0.58 11.70 9.26
C PRO A 67 1.34 10.37 9.26
N LEU A 68 1.61 9.80 8.09
CA LEU A 68 2.39 8.55 7.97
C LEU A 68 3.87 8.80 8.27
N ALA A 69 4.43 9.90 7.75
CA ALA A 69 5.81 10.29 8.02
C ALA A 69 6.07 10.51 9.52
N LYS A 70 5.11 11.11 10.24
CA LYS A 70 5.15 11.26 11.70
C LYS A 70 5.12 9.92 12.44
N ASP A 71 4.33 8.95 11.97
CA ASP A 71 4.31 7.62 12.61
C ASP A 71 5.69 6.93 12.48
N VAL A 72 6.36 7.11 11.33
CA VAL A 72 7.73 6.61 11.11
C VAL A 72 8.72 7.28 12.05
N ASP A 73 8.68 8.61 12.17
CA ASP A 73 9.57 9.36 13.08
C ASP A 73 9.36 8.91 14.54
N GLN A 74 8.11 8.82 14.99
CA GLN A 74 7.79 8.37 16.36
C GLN A 74 8.23 6.94 16.64
N PHE A 75 8.16 6.05 15.65
CA PHE A 75 8.70 4.70 15.78
C PHE A 75 10.21 4.75 15.99
N VAL A 76 10.93 5.49 15.15
CA VAL A 76 12.39 5.60 15.22
C VAL A 76 12.84 6.22 16.55
N GLU A 77 12.19 7.29 17.00
CA GLU A 77 12.47 7.93 18.29
C GLU A 77 12.39 6.94 19.45
N LYS A 78 11.37 6.07 19.47
CA LYS A 78 11.20 5.03 20.49
C LYS A 78 12.31 3.96 20.47
N THR A 79 12.99 3.77 19.34
CA THR A 79 14.14 2.85 19.27
C THR A 79 15.42 3.44 19.88
N GLY A 80 15.49 4.76 20.10
CA GLY A 80 16.68 5.45 20.57
C GLY A 80 17.84 5.50 19.55
N ARG A 81 17.62 5.05 18.31
CA ARG A 81 18.63 5.04 17.25
C ARG A 81 18.69 6.39 16.54
N GLN A 82 19.86 6.72 16.00
CA GLN A 82 20.03 7.92 15.19
C GLN A 82 19.44 7.69 13.79
N THR A 83 18.90 8.75 13.17
CA THR A 83 18.28 8.66 11.83
C THR A 83 19.25 8.11 10.78
N ARG A 84 20.54 8.44 10.86
CA ARG A 84 21.60 7.90 9.98
C ARG A 84 21.78 6.38 10.05
N ASP A 85 21.32 5.73 11.12
CA ASP A 85 21.40 4.28 11.29
C ASP A 85 20.13 3.56 10.81
N ILE A 86 19.11 4.32 10.40
CA ILE A 86 17.80 3.82 9.99
C ILE A 86 17.71 3.82 8.46
N SER A 87 17.79 2.63 7.88
CA SER A 87 17.42 2.37 6.50
C SER A 87 15.90 2.31 6.28
N ILE A 88 15.42 3.08 5.30
CA ILE A 88 14.04 3.17 4.83
C ILE A 88 13.98 2.78 3.35
N LEU A 89 13.01 1.95 2.97
CA LEU A 89 12.61 1.78 1.58
C LEU A 89 11.31 2.52 1.33
N ASP A 90 11.30 3.44 0.36
CA ASP A 90 10.08 4.02 -0.19
C ASP A 90 9.61 3.20 -1.38
N PHE A 91 8.64 2.31 -1.15
CA PHE A 91 8.15 1.33 -2.13
C PHE A 91 6.95 1.88 -2.89
N GLY A 92 7.07 1.92 -4.22
CA GLY A 92 6.15 2.62 -5.11
C GLY A 92 6.24 4.13 -4.94
N CYS A 93 7.47 4.65 -4.89
CA CYS A 93 7.73 6.07 -4.60
C CYS A 93 7.25 7.04 -5.69
N GLY A 94 6.76 6.53 -6.83
CA GLY A 94 6.33 7.33 -7.96
C GLY A 94 7.47 8.11 -8.61
N PRO A 95 7.16 9.04 -9.53
CA PRO A 95 8.16 9.74 -10.34
C PRO A 95 9.01 10.75 -9.56
N THR A 96 8.47 11.32 -8.48
CA THR A 96 9.13 12.38 -7.72
C THR A 96 9.85 11.88 -6.46
N ALA A 97 9.58 10.65 -6.01
CA ALA A 97 10.11 10.08 -4.78
C ALA A 97 10.04 11.05 -3.58
N PHE A 98 8.93 11.79 -3.50
CA PHE A 98 8.78 12.93 -2.61
C PHE A 98 8.89 12.55 -1.12
N LEU A 99 8.26 11.45 -0.72
CA LEU A 99 8.33 10.96 0.65
C LEU A 99 9.76 10.55 1.03
N GLY A 100 10.44 9.80 0.14
CA GLY A 100 11.86 9.49 0.27
C GLY A 100 12.74 10.73 0.43
N ALA A 101 12.53 11.78 -0.37
CA ALA A 101 13.29 13.04 -0.25
C ALA A 101 13.09 13.72 1.11
N ASN A 102 11.87 13.72 1.65
CA ASN A 102 11.60 14.26 2.98
C ASN A 102 12.32 13.47 4.09
N PHE A 103 12.43 12.15 3.97
CA PHE A 103 13.20 11.35 4.92
C PHE A 103 14.70 11.59 4.79
N ILE A 104 15.24 11.75 3.58
CA ILE A 104 16.66 12.12 3.37
C ILE A 104 16.97 13.45 4.07
N ALA A 105 16.09 14.45 3.95
CA ALA A 105 16.25 15.75 4.61
C ALA A 105 16.29 15.66 6.15
N LYS A 106 15.69 14.61 6.73
CA LYS A 106 15.73 14.29 8.17
C LYS A 106 16.94 13.42 8.57
N GLY A 107 17.81 13.07 7.63
CA GLY A 107 19.03 12.30 7.87
C GLY A 107 18.89 10.77 7.81
N TYR A 108 17.75 10.26 7.33
CA TYR A 108 17.54 8.83 7.13
C TYR A 108 18.33 8.28 5.93
N GLN A 109 18.63 6.97 5.96
CA GLN A 109 19.22 6.26 4.81
C GLN A 109 18.09 5.71 3.93
N VAL A 110 17.79 6.38 2.83
CA VAL A 110 16.63 6.05 1.98
C VAL A 110 17.05 5.33 0.71
N THR A 111 16.33 4.27 0.36
CA THR A 111 16.28 3.69 -0.99
C THR A 111 14.88 3.92 -1.55
N ASN A 112 14.79 4.34 -2.81
CA ASN A 112 13.52 4.52 -3.51
C ASN A 112 13.35 3.36 -4.50
N TYR A 113 12.14 2.83 -4.59
CA TYR A 113 11.79 1.80 -5.56
C TYR A 113 10.42 2.07 -6.15
N ASP A 114 10.31 1.94 -7.47
CA ASP A 114 9.05 2.05 -8.19
C ASP A 114 9.16 1.23 -9.49
N LEU A 115 8.10 0.50 -9.86
CA LEU A 115 8.13 -0.40 -11.01
C LEU A 115 8.43 0.34 -12.33
N TYR A 116 8.01 1.60 -12.46
CA TYR A 116 8.13 2.38 -13.68
C TYR A 116 9.22 3.46 -13.59
N TYR A 117 9.37 4.10 -12.43
CA TYR A 117 10.22 5.29 -12.29
C TYR A 117 11.57 5.01 -11.62
N PHE A 118 11.63 4.01 -10.72
CA PHE A 118 12.84 3.62 -9.98
C PHE A 118 12.99 2.09 -9.92
N PRO A 119 13.15 1.41 -11.08
CA PRO A 119 12.99 -0.05 -11.19
C PRO A 119 14.19 -0.87 -10.70
N ASP A 120 15.04 -0.32 -9.85
CA ASP A 120 16.24 -1.00 -9.35
C ASP A 120 15.86 -2.18 -8.45
N GLN A 121 16.00 -3.39 -8.98
CA GLN A 121 15.66 -4.62 -8.30
C GLN A 121 16.58 -4.93 -7.11
N ASP A 122 17.75 -4.29 -7.04
CA ASP A 122 18.66 -4.49 -5.90
C ASP A 122 18.10 -3.86 -4.62
N ALA A 123 17.17 -2.90 -4.73
CA ALA A 123 16.38 -2.43 -3.60
C ALA A 123 15.60 -3.57 -2.93
N LEU A 124 15.10 -4.53 -3.71
CA LEU A 124 14.30 -5.66 -3.21
C LEU A 124 15.15 -6.82 -2.67
N ARG A 125 16.48 -6.74 -2.76
CA ARG A 125 17.42 -7.74 -2.23
C ARG A 125 18.01 -7.34 -0.87
N LYS A 126 17.70 -6.13 -0.39
CA LYS A 126 18.20 -5.57 0.88
C LYS A 126 17.17 -5.75 2.00
N SER A 127 17.54 -5.37 3.21
CA SER A 127 16.61 -5.32 4.35
C SER A 127 16.57 -3.96 5.02
N TYR A 128 15.38 -3.53 5.41
CA TYR A 128 15.09 -2.18 5.88
C TYR A 128 14.49 -2.19 7.29
N HIS A 129 14.74 -1.13 8.05
CA HIS A 129 14.06 -0.94 9.34
C HIS A 129 12.63 -0.43 9.14
N VAL A 130 12.40 0.30 8.05
CA VAL A 130 11.11 0.86 7.67
C VAL A 130 10.89 0.58 6.19
N VAL A 131 9.68 0.12 5.84
CA VAL A 131 9.19 0.12 4.46
C VAL A 131 7.96 1.01 4.43
N THR A 132 7.96 2.05 3.59
CA THR A 132 6.78 2.86 3.30
C THR A 132 6.14 2.43 1.99
N SER A 133 4.82 2.47 1.91
CA SER A 133 4.08 2.17 0.68
C SER A 133 2.81 3.02 0.62
N THR A 134 2.88 4.13 -0.10
CA THR A 134 1.83 5.15 -0.15
C THR A 134 1.18 5.19 -1.52
N GLU A 135 -0.14 4.99 -1.58
CA GLU A 135 -0.90 4.97 -2.85
C GLU A 135 -0.39 3.88 -3.82
N VAL A 136 -0.19 2.68 -3.28
CA VAL A 136 0.35 1.52 -4.02
C VAL A 136 -0.55 0.30 -3.90
N TRP A 137 -1.03 0.03 -2.69
CA TRP A 137 -1.70 -1.23 -2.36
C TRP A 137 -2.98 -1.44 -3.17
N GLU A 138 -3.70 -0.35 -3.46
CA GLU A 138 -4.91 -0.34 -4.27
C GLU A 138 -4.68 -0.75 -5.73
N HIS A 139 -3.44 -0.64 -6.22
CA HIS A 139 -3.04 -0.94 -7.58
C HIS A 139 -2.48 -2.37 -7.73
N LEU A 140 -2.33 -3.13 -6.64
CA LEU A 140 -1.70 -4.44 -6.68
C LEU A 140 -2.61 -5.46 -7.37
N TYR A 141 -2.16 -6.01 -8.51
CA TYR A 141 -2.80 -7.13 -9.18
C TYR A 141 -2.66 -8.46 -8.43
N GLU A 142 -1.55 -8.61 -7.71
CA GLU A 142 -1.15 -9.78 -6.93
C GLU A 142 -0.82 -9.36 -5.48
N PRO A 143 -1.82 -8.86 -4.72
CA PRO A 143 -1.59 -8.24 -3.42
C PRO A 143 -0.88 -9.16 -2.42
N ARG A 144 -1.16 -10.47 -2.44
CA ARG A 144 -0.47 -11.42 -1.57
C ARG A 144 1.04 -11.43 -1.80
N ALA A 145 1.47 -11.66 -3.04
CA ALA A 145 2.89 -11.78 -3.39
C ALA A 145 3.65 -10.48 -3.08
N GLU A 146 3.01 -9.34 -3.33
CA GLU A 146 3.58 -8.02 -3.13
C GLU A 146 3.69 -7.61 -1.65
N ILE A 147 2.68 -7.95 -0.84
CA ILE A 147 2.74 -7.77 0.61
C ILE A 147 3.79 -8.71 1.21
N GLU A 148 3.83 -9.98 0.81
CA GLU A 148 4.86 -10.92 1.24
C GLU A 148 6.27 -10.44 0.86
N ARG A 149 6.43 -9.82 -0.31
CA ARG A 149 7.69 -9.19 -0.74
C ARG A 149 8.11 -8.06 0.19
N GLN A 150 7.22 -7.13 0.52
CA GLN A 150 7.49 -6.04 1.46
C GLN A 150 7.83 -6.56 2.87
N LEU A 151 7.13 -7.59 3.34
CA LEU A 151 7.41 -8.21 4.64
C LEU A 151 8.74 -8.98 4.68
N ARG A 152 9.18 -9.54 3.55
CA ARG A 152 10.45 -10.27 3.43
C ARG A 152 11.65 -9.35 3.57
N ILE A 153 11.59 -8.17 2.95
CA ILE A 153 12.64 -7.15 3.02
C ILE A 153 12.58 -6.31 4.30
N LEU A 154 11.49 -6.41 5.06
CA LEU A 154 11.40 -5.77 6.37
C LEU A 154 12.17 -6.58 7.43
N LYS A 155 13.07 -5.90 8.15
CA LYS A 155 13.81 -6.49 9.29
C LYS A 155 12.85 -6.86 10.42
N THR A 156 13.18 -7.90 11.18
CA THR A 156 12.51 -8.18 12.46
C THR A 156 12.59 -6.94 13.36
N GLY A 157 11.47 -6.59 13.98
CA GLY A 157 11.27 -5.37 14.78
C GLY A 157 11.01 -4.11 13.96
N GLY A 158 11.18 -4.13 12.63
CA GLY A 158 10.88 -3.00 11.74
C GLY A 158 9.39 -2.79 11.50
N ILE A 159 9.05 -1.66 10.88
CA ILE A 159 7.67 -1.29 10.55
C ILE A 159 7.39 -1.23 9.04
N LEU A 160 6.19 -1.67 8.67
CA LEU A 160 5.57 -1.46 7.38
C LEU A 160 4.51 -0.37 7.54
N ALA A 161 4.71 0.78 6.90
CA ALA A 161 3.83 1.93 6.96
C ALA A 161 3.14 2.12 5.60
N VAL A 162 1.83 1.91 5.57
CA VAL A 162 1.03 1.82 4.36
C VAL A 162 -0.01 2.94 4.35
N MET A 163 -0.21 3.55 3.20
CA MET A 163 -1.32 4.45 2.98
C MET A 163 -2.20 3.94 1.84
N THR A 164 -3.42 3.51 2.17
CA THR A 164 -4.46 3.09 1.23
C THR A 164 -5.84 3.21 1.89
N SER A 165 -6.87 3.57 1.14
CA SER A 165 -8.19 3.81 1.73
C SER A 165 -8.96 2.51 1.98
N ALA A 166 -9.77 2.47 3.04
CA ALA A 166 -10.57 1.30 3.41
C ALA A 166 -12.04 1.46 3.01
N HIS A 167 -12.62 0.44 2.39
CA HIS A 167 -14.04 0.39 2.12
C HIS A 167 -14.86 0.09 3.38
N LYS A 168 -16.15 0.49 3.35
CA LYS A 168 -17.13 0.24 4.43
C LYS A 168 -18.17 -0.84 4.05
N GLY A 169 -17.74 -1.79 3.23
CA GLY A 169 -18.54 -2.90 2.72
C GLY A 169 -19.16 -2.62 1.35
N GLU A 170 -19.69 -3.67 0.72
CA GLU A 170 -20.21 -3.66 -0.65
C GLU A 170 -21.24 -2.53 -0.89
N ALA A 171 -22.19 -2.35 0.02
CA ALA A 171 -23.23 -1.31 -0.11
C ALA A 171 -22.65 0.11 -0.29
N HIS A 172 -21.57 0.44 0.42
CA HIS A 172 -20.89 1.73 0.28
C HIS A 172 -19.95 1.76 -0.93
N PHE A 173 -19.43 0.60 -1.33
CA PHE A 173 -18.46 0.46 -2.42
C PHE A 173 -19.01 0.94 -3.76
N HIS A 174 -20.31 0.73 -4.02
CA HIS A 174 -20.97 1.20 -5.25
C HIS A 174 -20.77 2.71 -5.52
N ASP A 175 -20.75 3.52 -4.46
CA ASP A 175 -20.71 4.99 -4.54
C ASP A 175 -19.37 5.62 -4.21
N TRP A 176 -18.47 4.80 -3.68
CA TRP A 176 -17.18 5.26 -3.22
C TRP A 176 -16.34 5.84 -4.37
N HIS A 177 -15.86 7.07 -4.20
CA HIS A 177 -15.07 7.75 -5.23
C HIS A 177 -13.76 7.03 -5.53
N TYR A 178 -13.17 6.36 -4.54
CA TYR A 178 -11.88 5.69 -4.65
C TYR A 178 -11.86 4.58 -5.71
N ARG A 179 -12.98 3.89 -5.95
CA ARG A 179 -13.08 2.86 -7.01
C ARG A 179 -13.29 3.43 -8.43
N ARG A 180 -13.43 4.75 -8.56
CA ARG A 180 -13.64 5.40 -9.87
C ARG A 180 -12.34 5.63 -10.60
N ASP A 181 -11.21 5.58 -9.90
CA ASP A 181 -9.93 5.43 -10.58
C ASP A 181 -9.83 4.03 -11.16
N MET A 182 -9.50 3.96 -12.45
CA MET A 182 -9.43 2.73 -13.21
C MET A 182 -8.17 1.92 -12.88
N THR A 183 -7.17 2.57 -12.28
CA THR A 183 -5.95 1.90 -11.80
C THR A 183 -6.17 1.22 -10.44
N HIS A 184 -7.26 1.52 -9.71
CA HIS A 184 -7.55 0.88 -8.43
C HIS A 184 -8.25 -0.45 -8.67
N VAL A 185 -7.58 -1.55 -8.33
CA VAL A 185 -7.99 -2.91 -8.66
C VAL A 185 -8.13 -3.81 -7.44
N THR A 186 -7.59 -3.39 -6.30
CA THR A 186 -7.65 -4.10 -5.01
C THR A 186 -8.09 -3.10 -3.94
N PHE A 187 -9.00 -3.51 -3.07
CA PHE A 187 -9.62 -2.62 -2.09
C PHE A 187 -9.69 -3.31 -0.75
N PHE A 188 -9.09 -2.66 0.24
CA PHE A 188 -8.95 -3.19 1.59
C PHE A 188 -10.06 -2.66 2.48
N SER A 189 -10.26 -3.31 3.63
CA SER A 189 -11.07 -2.79 4.73
C SER A 189 -10.29 -2.85 6.04
N GLU A 190 -10.83 -2.26 7.11
CA GLU A 190 -10.30 -2.44 8.47
C GLU A 190 -10.24 -3.93 8.85
N LYS A 191 -11.21 -4.74 8.41
CA LYS A 191 -11.19 -6.19 8.64
C LYS A 191 -10.08 -6.88 7.84
N THR A 192 -9.80 -6.43 6.62
CA THR A 192 -8.65 -6.92 5.85
C THR A 192 -7.33 -6.59 6.54
N MET A 193 -7.20 -5.37 7.09
CA MET A 193 -5.99 -4.96 7.82
C MET A 193 -5.79 -5.77 9.10
N GLN A 194 -6.87 -6.07 9.83
CA GLN A 194 -6.81 -6.98 10.97
C GLN A 194 -6.42 -8.40 10.54
N TRP A 195 -7.03 -8.92 9.48
CA TRP A 195 -6.71 -10.24 8.94
C TRP A 195 -5.23 -10.35 8.53
N LEU A 196 -4.68 -9.31 7.89
CA LEU A 196 -3.26 -9.25 7.52
C LEU A 196 -2.35 -9.34 8.76
N ALA A 197 -2.68 -8.59 9.81
CA ALA A 197 -1.92 -8.63 11.05
C ALA A 197 -1.93 -10.03 11.68
N ASP A 198 -3.09 -10.67 11.75
CA ASP A 198 -3.22 -12.01 12.32
C ASP A 198 -2.51 -13.07 11.47
N HIS A 199 -2.69 -13.02 10.15
CA HIS A 199 -2.13 -13.99 9.21
C HIS A 199 -0.60 -13.92 9.15
N PHE A 200 -0.04 -12.70 9.08
CA PHE A 200 1.40 -12.47 8.99
C PHE A 200 2.07 -12.25 10.35
N LYS A 201 1.35 -12.42 11.46
CA LYS A 201 1.83 -12.24 12.85
C LYS A 201 2.48 -10.86 13.06
N LEU A 202 1.81 -9.83 12.59
CA LEU A 202 2.22 -8.44 12.74
C LEU A 202 1.49 -7.83 13.93
N GLN A 203 2.14 -6.90 14.61
CA GLN A 203 1.46 -6.03 15.56
C GLN A 203 0.95 -4.78 14.83
N ILE A 204 -0.31 -4.46 15.06
CA ILE A 204 -0.89 -3.20 14.60
C ILE A 204 -0.42 -2.08 15.55
N LEU A 205 0.35 -1.14 15.01
CA LEU A 205 0.69 0.11 15.70
C LEU A 205 -0.32 1.22 15.37
N LYS A 206 -0.92 1.17 14.16
CA LYS A 206 -1.97 2.08 13.71
C LYS A 206 -2.90 1.39 12.74
N SER A 207 -4.21 1.56 12.94
CA SER A 207 -5.26 1.03 12.08
C SER A 207 -6.34 2.08 11.87
N LYS A 208 -6.07 3.08 11.01
CA LYS A 208 -7.01 4.18 10.74
C LYS A 208 -6.87 4.65 9.31
N SER A 209 -7.88 4.35 8.49
CA SER A 209 -7.89 4.73 7.08
C SER A 209 -7.60 6.23 6.85
N PRO A 210 -6.73 6.58 5.88
CA PRO A 210 -5.99 5.68 4.98
C PRO A 210 -4.65 5.15 5.55
N TYR A 211 -4.30 5.41 6.81
CA TYR A 211 -2.99 5.11 7.40
C TYR A 211 -2.96 3.82 8.22
N TRP A 212 -2.03 2.93 7.89
CA TRP A 212 -1.85 1.63 8.53
C TRP A 212 -0.38 1.43 8.85
N VAL A 213 -0.07 1.07 10.09
CA VAL A 213 1.31 0.82 10.50
C VAL A 213 1.36 -0.52 11.23
N PHE A 214 2.17 -1.42 10.68
CA PHE A 214 2.39 -2.76 11.20
C PHE A 214 3.83 -2.92 11.64
N GLN A 215 4.08 -3.59 12.76
CA GLN A 215 5.42 -3.99 13.19
C GLN A 215 5.61 -5.50 13.02
N LYS A 216 6.74 -5.89 12.45
CA LYS A 216 7.11 -7.30 12.28
C LYS A 216 7.76 -7.83 13.56
N TRP A 217 7.13 -8.81 14.22
CA TRP A 217 7.64 -9.39 15.48
C TRP A 217 8.65 -10.51 15.29
N SER A 218 8.59 -11.24 14.17
CA SER A 218 9.50 -12.36 13.83
C SER A 218 9.87 -12.31 12.36
#